data_AF-A0A9D5SZM5-F1
#
_entry.id   AF-A0A9D5SZM5-F1
#
_cell.length_a   1.000
_cell.length_b   1.000
_cell.length_c   1.000
_cell.angle_alpha   90.00
_cell.angle_beta   90.00
_cell.angle_gamma   90.00
#
_symmetry.space_group_name_H-M   'P 1'
#
loop_
_entity.id
_entity.type
_entity.pdbx_description
1 polymer ?
#
loop_
_entity_poly.entity_id
_entity_poly.type
_entity_poly.pdbx_seq_one_letter_code
_entity_poly.pdbx_strand_id
1 'polypeptide(L)'
;MEFIILGLLLLQSRSIYELRERIDKGINLMYSSSTGSIQAAIKKLLAAQHITFEMRVDNGREKKIYSITPQGIQHFMQWVNAPNETSNIKNPDLIKIYFMGFSDREVRERNIVLQIENLREILSTLELVWESAKITEVPESGRDIANYQLATLDYGIKSIRFNIGWYEELLDKIRNGEI
;
A
#
# COMPACT_ATOMS: atom_id res chain seq x y z
N MET A 1 4.05 7.90 4.75
CA MET A 1 5.35 7.19 4.70
C MET A 1 6.01 7.03 6.06
N GLU A 2 6.21 8.11 6.85
CA GLU A 2 6.88 8.04 8.17
C GLU A 2 6.29 6.97 9.11
N PHE A 3 4.96 6.95 9.29
CA PHE A 3 4.29 5.96 10.14
C PHE A 3 4.34 4.54 9.60
N ILE A 4 4.41 4.36 8.27
CA ILE A 4 4.63 3.04 7.66
C ILE A 4 6.01 2.52 8.08
N ILE A 5 7.04 3.36 7.98
CA ILE A 5 8.41 2.98 8.38
C ILE A 5 8.47 2.69 9.88
N LEU A 6 7.87 3.52 10.73
CA LEU A 6 7.82 3.28 12.17
C LEU A 6 7.13 1.96 12.50
N GLY A 7 5.97 1.67 11.89
CA GLY A 7 5.27 0.40 12.07
C GLY A 7 6.11 -0.81 11.63
N LEU A 8 6.79 -0.73 10.49
CA LEU A 8 7.67 -1.80 10.03
C LEU A 8 8.88 -2.02 10.94
N LEU A 9 9.47 -0.93 11.46
CA LEU A 9 10.61 -0.99 12.37
C LEU A 9 10.22 -1.43 13.79
N LEU A 10 8.95 -1.22 14.18
CA LEU A 10 8.38 -1.77 15.40
C LEU A 10 8.26 -3.30 15.34
N LEU A 11 7.99 -3.85 14.15
CA LEU A 11 7.97 -5.30 13.95
C LEU A 11 9.38 -5.89 13.92
N GLN A 12 10.31 -5.23 13.23
CA GLN A 12 11.68 -5.71 13.12
C GLN A 12 12.61 -4.59 12.62
N SER A 13 13.82 -4.52 13.17
CA SER A 13 14.91 -3.70 12.62
C SER A 13 15.25 -4.12 11.19
N ARG A 14 15.45 -3.16 10.30
CA ARG A 14 15.59 -3.40 8.86
C ARG A 14 16.56 -2.42 8.20
N SER A 15 17.20 -2.88 7.14
CA SER A 15 17.84 -2.02 6.16
C SER A 15 16.81 -1.29 5.31
N ILE A 16 17.25 -0.24 4.60
CA ILE A 16 16.38 0.48 3.66
C ILE A 16 15.85 -0.42 2.54
N TYR A 17 16.62 -1.44 2.14
CA TYR A 17 16.23 -2.38 1.10
C TYR A 17 15.10 -3.31 1.57
N GLU A 18 15.21 -3.84 2.79
CA GLU A 18 14.17 -4.69 3.38
C GLU A 18 12.90 -3.89 3.68
N LEU A 19 13.03 -2.63 4.11
CA LEU A 19 11.89 -1.72 4.26
C LEU A 19 11.16 -1.54 2.93
N ARG A 20 11.90 -1.26 1.85
CA ARG A 20 11.33 -1.13 0.51
C ARG A 20 10.64 -2.41 0.07
N GLU A 21 11.31 -3.55 0.18
CA GLU A 21 10.74 -4.84 -0.19
C GLU A 21 9.44 -5.13 0.55
N ARG A 22 9.38 -4.82 1.85
CA ARG A 22 8.17 -5.07 2.65
C ARG A 22 7.02 -4.13 2.28
N ILE A 23 7.31 -2.88 1.94
CA ILE A 23 6.31 -1.92 1.44
C ILE A 23 5.77 -2.41 0.09
N ASP A 24 6.66 -2.78 -0.83
CA ASP A 24 6.30 -3.23 -2.18
C ASP A 24 5.42 -4.50 -2.14
N LYS A 25 5.69 -5.43 -1.21
CA LYS A 25 4.97 -6.71 -1.10
C LYS A 25 3.65 -6.68 -0.31
N GLY A 26 3.33 -5.61 0.43
CA GLY A 26 2.18 -5.65 1.34
C GLY A 26 1.46 -4.34 1.62
N ILE A 27 2.07 -3.20 1.30
CA ILE A 27 1.52 -1.86 1.64
C ILE A 27 1.29 -1.01 0.38
N ASN A 28 1.84 -1.43 -0.78
CA ASN A 28 1.73 -0.71 -2.03
C ASN A 28 0.28 -0.49 -2.52
N LEU A 29 -0.67 -1.31 -2.05
CA LEU A 29 -2.11 -1.12 -2.30
C LEU A 29 -2.68 0.16 -1.69
N MET A 30 -2.12 0.60 -0.57
CA MET A 30 -2.64 1.74 0.21
C MET A 30 -1.75 2.97 0.09
N TYR A 31 -0.51 2.77 -0.31
CA TYR A 31 0.45 3.84 -0.39
C TYR A 31 1.45 3.61 -1.51
N SER A 32 1.35 4.41 -2.58
CA SER A 32 2.38 4.48 -3.60
C SER A 32 3.68 4.97 -2.96
N SER A 33 4.71 4.14 -2.96
CA SER A 33 6.02 4.52 -2.43
C SER A 33 7.04 4.65 -3.55
N SER A 34 7.84 5.71 -3.52
CA SER A 34 9.06 5.82 -4.32
C SER A 34 10.27 5.66 -3.42
N THR A 35 11.41 5.22 -3.98
CA THR A 35 12.68 5.18 -3.25
C THR A 35 13.01 6.53 -2.61
N GLY A 36 12.73 7.63 -3.31
CA GLY A 36 12.91 8.99 -2.78
C GLY A 36 12.01 9.28 -1.57
N SER A 37 10.75 8.82 -1.59
CA SER A 37 9.83 9.01 -0.45
C SER A 37 10.28 8.26 0.81
N ILE A 38 10.83 7.04 0.65
CA ILE A 38 11.36 6.24 1.76
C ILE A 38 12.60 6.93 2.34
N GLN A 39 13.53 7.37 1.49
CA GLN A 39 14.74 8.07 1.92
C GLN A 39 14.44 9.39 2.65
N ALA A 40 13.51 10.19 2.11
CA ALA A 40 13.08 11.43 2.72
C ALA A 40 12.46 11.20 4.11
N ALA A 41 11.60 10.17 4.23
CA ALA A 41 11.00 9.80 5.51
C ALA A 41 12.04 9.31 6.53
N ILE A 42 13.00 8.45 6.12
CA ILE A 42 14.10 8.02 7.00
C ILE A 42 14.90 9.22 7.49
N LYS A 43 15.27 10.15 6.60
CA LYS A 43 16.03 11.36 6.96
C LYS A 43 15.28 12.18 8.02
N LYS A 44 13.97 12.36 7.85
CA LYS A 44 13.13 13.10 8.78
C LYS A 44 12.99 12.39 10.13
N LEU A 45 12.79 11.08 10.13
CA LEU A 45 12.69 10.27 11.35
C LEU A 45 14.00 10.25 12.15
N LEU A 46 15.16 10.21 11.47
CA LEU A 46 16.47 10.34 12.12
C LEU A 46 16.65 11.72 12.75
N ALA A 47 16.32 12.78 12.03
CA ALA A 47 16.42 14.15 12.53
C ALA A 47 15.53 14.38 13.76
N ALA A 48 14.36 13.72 13.80
CA ALA A 48 13.44 13.74 14.94
C ALA A 48 13.80 12.74 16.05
N GLN A 49 14.88 11.97 15.91
CA GLN A 49 15.30 10.91 16.85
C GLN A 49 14.26 9.80 17.07
N HIS A 50 13.31 9.64 16.14
CA HIS A 50 12.30 8.58 16.18
C HIS A 50 12.86 7.22 15.75
N ILE A 51 13.95 7.23 14.97
CA ILE A 51 14.69 6.03 14.61
C ILE A 51 16.18 6.27 14.82
N THR A 52 16.92 5.18 14.97
CA THR A 52 18.39 5.16 14.99
C THR A 52 18.89 4.14 13.97
N PHE A 53 20.20 4.09 13.73
CA PHE A 53 20.81 3.03 12.95
C PHE A 53 22.13 2.56 13.56
N GLU A 54 22.46 1.30 13.29
CA GLU A 54 23.78 0.75 13.48
C GLU A 54 24.38 0.31 12.14
N MET A 55 25.71 0.25 12.08
CA MET A 55 26.44 -0.27 10.93
C MET A 55 26.63 -1.77 11.11
N ARG A 56 26.17 -2.57 10.15
CA ARG A 56 26.49 -4.00 10.06
C ARG A 56 27.25 -4.29 8.78
N VAL A 57 28.26 -5.14 8.87
CA VAL A 57 28.96 -5.67 7.70
C VAL A 57 28.27 -6.95 7.28
N ASP A 58 27.78 -6.99 6.04
CA ASP A 58 27.19 -8.17 5.43
C ASP A 58 27.89 -8.44 4.10
N ASN A 59 28.55 -9.60 3.99
CA ASN A 59 29.39 -9.98 2.85
C ASN A 59 30.40 -8.89 2.42
N GLY A 60 31.06 -8.26 3.39
CA GLY A 60 32.07 -7.21 3.15
C GLY A 60 31.50 -5.85 2.77
N ARG A 61 30.18 -5.69 2.69
CA ARG A 61 29.52 -4.41 2.44
C ARG A 61 28.85 -3.89 3.69
N GLU A 62 29.15 -2.65 4.04
CA GLU A 62 28.48 -1.97 5.14
C GLU A 62 27.02 -1.66 4.79
N LYS A 63 26.12 -2.00 5.72
CA LYS A 63 24.68 -1.74 5.65
C LYS A 63 24.23 -1.04 6.92
N LYS A 64 23.39 -0.02 6.76
CA LYS A 64 22.68 0.61 7.88
C LYS A 64 21.46 -0.22 8.22
N ILE A 65 21.40 -0.68 9.47
CA ILE A 65 20.22 -1.34 10.03
C ILE A 65 19.50 -0.34 10.91
N TYR A 66 18.31 0.07 10.49
CA TYR A 66 17.48 1.02 11.21
C TYR A 66 16.67 0.30 12.28
N SER A 67 16.46 0.99 13.41
CA SER A 67 15.62 0.53 14.53
C SER A 67 14.81 1.70 15.07
N ILE A 68 13.60 1.42 15.58
CA ILE A 68 12.77 2.43 16.23
C ILE A 68 13.30 2.76 17.63
N THR A 69 13.22 4.03 18.05
CA THR A 69 13.60 4.46 19.41
C THR A 69 12.38 4.49 20.33
N PRO A 70 12.53 4.59 21.66
CA PRO A 70 11.39 4.79 22.57
C PRO A 70 10.52 6.00 22.21
N GLN A 71 11.15 7.11 21.78
CA GLN A 71 10.43 8.29 21.30
C GLN A 71 9.65 7.99 20.00
N GLY A 72 10.24 7.23 19.07
CA GLY A 72 9.56 6.78 17.87
C GLY A 72 8.36 5.88 18.15
N ILE A 73 8.47 4.98 19.13
CA ILE A 73 7.35 4.14 19.59
C ILE A 73 6.23 5.04 20.13
N GLN A 74 6.54 5.98 21.02
CA GLN A 74 5.54 6.89 21.56
C GLN A 74 4.85 7.68 20.45
N HIS A 75 5.62 8.20 19.48
CA HIS A 75 5.08 8.95 18.35
C HIS A 75 4.17 8.08 17.46
N PHE A 76 4.56 6.84 17.19
CA PHE A 76 3.73 5.89 16.46
C PHE A 76 2.43 5.56 17.20
N MET A 77 2.53 5.31 18.52
CA MET A 77 1.38 4.99 19.36
C MET A 77 0.40 6.17 19.47
N GLN A 78 0.89 7.41 19.52
CA GLN A 78 0.04 8.60 19.47
C GLN A 78 -0.74 8.66 18.16
N TRP A 79 -0.09 8.38 17.03
CA TRP A 79 -0.73 8.42 15.72
C TRP A 79 -1.75 7.30 15.52
N VAL A 80 -1.42 6.05 15.83
CA VAL A 80 -2.33 4.91 15.58
C VAL A 80 -3.57 4.93 16.49
N ASN A 81 -3.48 5.58 17.65
CA ASN A 81 -4.60 5.76 18.59
C ASN A 81 -5.38 7.06 18.35
N ALA A 82 -4.93 7.92 17.43
CA ALA A 82 -5.71 9.09 17.05
C ALA A 82 -6.91 8.65 16.19
N PRO A 83 -8.07 9.31 16.32
CA PRO A 83 -9.19 9.05 15.43
C PRO A 83 -8.77 9.35 13.98
N ASN A 84 -9.26 8.55 13.04
CA ASN A 84 -9.08 8.85 11.63
C ASN A 84 -9.72 10.20 11.32
N GLU A 85 -8.95 11.12 10.75
CA GLU A 85 -9.52 12.32 10.18
C GLU A 85 -10.42 11.93 9.01
N THR A 86 -11.58 12.59 8.89
CA THR A 86 -12.44 12.41 7.72
C THR A 86 -11.71 12.97 6.51
N SER A 87 -11.03 12.10 5.77
CA SER A 87 -10.36 12.48 4.54
C SER A 87 -11.40 12.64 3.43
N ASN A 88 -11.18 13.62 2.56
CA ASN A 88 -11.96 13.71 1.33
C ASN A 88 -11.68 12.45 0.50
N ILE A 89 -12.73 11.67 0.22
CA ILE A 89 -12.67 10.51 -0.66
C ILE A 89 -12.51 11.02 -2.09
N LYS A 90 -11.27 11.33 -2.48
CA LYS A 90 -10.91 11.71 -3.85
C LYS A 90 -10.30 10.51 -4.53
N ASN A 91 -10.86 10.11 -5.66
CA ASN A 91 -10.23 9.18 -6.59
C ASN A 91 -9.75 9.98 -7.82
N PRO A 92 -8.45 10.32 -7.91
CA PRO A 92 -7.92 11.08 -9.03
C PRO A 92 -8.18 10.42 -10.38
N ASP A 93 -8.26 9.10 -10.47
CA ASP A 93 -8.45 8.38 -11.74
C ASP A 93 -9.81 8.70 -12.37
N LEU A 94 -10.81 9.06 -11.56
CA LEU A 94 -12.13 9.46 -12.04
C LEU A 94 -12.11 10.76 -12.84
N ILE A 95 -11.08 11.61 -12.69
CA ILE A 95 -10.98 12.85 -13.48
C ILE A 95 -10.83 12.54 -14.97
N LYS A 96 -10.14 11.44 -15.30
CA LYS A 96 -9.97 11.03 -16.70
C LYS A 96 -11.29 10.55 -17.26
N ILE A 97 -12.06 9.78 -16.48
CA ILE A 97 -13.40 9.32 -16.86
C ILE A 97 -14.35 10.49 -17.08
N TYR A 98 -14.31 11.48 -16.18
CA TYR A 98 -15.11 12.70 -16.29
C TYR A 98 -14.92 13.42 -17.64
N PHE A 99 -13.72 13.41 -18.20
CA PHE A 99 -13.40 14.02 -19.50
C PHE A 99 -13.42 13.05 -20.68
N MET A 100 -13.82 11.79 -20.51
CA MET A 100 -13.77 10.80 -21.60
C MET A 100 -14.67 11.16 -22.79
N GLY A 101 -15.70 12.00 -22.61
CA GLY A 101 -16.52 12.50 -23.71
C GLY A 101 -15.74 13.21 -24.84
N PHE A 102 -14.52 13.68 -24.58
CA PHE A 102 -13.63 14.26 -25.59
C PHE A 102 -12.82 13.23 -26.41
N SER A 103 -12.84 11.94 -26.05
CA SER A 103 -12.09 10.87 -26.71
C SER A 103 -12.97 10.12 -27.71
N ASP A 104 -12.38 9.58 -28.78
CA ASP A 104 -13.09 8.67 -29.71
C ASP A 104 -13.60 7.41 -28.99
N ARG A 105 -14.72 6.85 -29.48
CA ARG A 105 -15.39 5.71 -28.84
C ARG A 105 -14.49 4.48 -28.77
N GLU A 106 -13.80 4.14 -29.85
CA GLU A 106 -12.88 2.99 -29.90
C GLU A 106 -11.71 3.16 -28.92
N VAL A 107 -11.26 4.41 -28.72
CA VAL A 107 -10.20 4.73 -27.76
C VAL A 107 -10.70 4.60 -26.33
N ARG A 108 -11.92 5.09 -26.04
CA ARG A 108 -12.55 4.91 -24.72
C ARG A 108 -12.66 3.44 -24.36
N GLU A 109 -13.29 2.65 -25.24
CA GLU A 109 -13.52 1.23 -25.02
C GLU A 109 -12.21 0.49 -24.71
N ARG A 110 -11.21 0.64 -25.58
CA ARG A 110 -9.89 0.02 -25.39
C ARG A 110 -9.24 0.41 -24.06
N ASN A 111 -9.31 1.67 -23.67
CA ASN A 111 -8.70 2.13 -22.42
C ASN A 111 -9.42 1.56 -21.19
N ILE A 112 -10.74 1.41 -21.23
CA ILE A 112 -11.51 0.78 -20.15
C ILE A 112 -11.20 -0.72 -20.07
N VAL A 113 -11.10 -1.42 -21.20
CA VAL A 113 -10.69 -2.83 -21.25
C VAL A 113 -9.32 -3.03 -20.60
N LEU A 114 -8.31 -2.24 -21.00
CA LEU A 114 -6.97 -2.29 -20.41
C LEU A 114 -6.98 -2.01 -18.90
N GLN A 115 -7.83 -1.08 -18.45
CA GLN A 115 -7.97 -0.79 -17.02
C GLN A 115 -8.55 -1.98 -16.24
N ILE A 116 -9.56 -2.66 -16.78
CA ILE A 116 -10.14 -3.87 -16.19
C ILE A 116 -9.09 -4.98 -16.11
N GLU A 117 -8.32 -5.20 -17.17
CA GLU A 117 -7.24 -6.20 -17.21
C GLU A 117 -6.20 -5.93 -16.13
N ASN A 118 -5.70 -4.69 -16.03
CA ASN A 118 -4.75 -4.30 -14.99
C ASN A 118 -5.31 -4.54 -13.58
N LEU A 119 -6.58 -4.20 -13.33
CA LEU A 119 -7.22 -4.42 -12.03
C LEU A 119 -7.35 -5.91 -11.70
N ARG A 120 -7.62 -6.78 -12.70
CA ARG A 120 -7.69 -8.23 -12.52
C ARG A 120 -6.33 -8.85 -12.20
N GLU A 121 -5.24 -8.34 -12.76
CA GLU A 121 -3.88 -8.77 -12.41
C GLU A 121 -3.53 -8.42 -10.95
N ILE A 122 -3.89 -7.20 -10.54
CA ILE A 122 -3.71 -6.78 -9.14
C ILE A 122 -4.57 -7.65 -8.22
N LEU A 123 -5.85 -7.87 -8.55
CA LEU A 123 -6.75 -8.72 -7.77
C LEU A 123 -6.17 -10.13 -7.57
N SER A 124 -5.72 -10.76 -8.65
CA SER A 124 -5.09 -12.09 -8.63
C SER A 124 -3.90 -12.14 -7.67
N THR A 125 -3.04 -11.10 -7.71
CA THR A 125 -1.89 -11.00 -6.81
C THR A 125 -2.31 -10.94 -5.34
N LEU A 126 -3.38 -10.19 -5.03
CA LEU A 126 -3.88 -10.07 -3.66
C LEU A 126 -4.55 -11.33 -3.14
N GLU A 127 -5.30 -12.02 -4.00
CA GLU A 127 -5.93 -13.28 -3.66
C GLU A 127 -4.87 -14.34 -3.33
N LEU A 128 -3.75 -14.37 -4.04
CA LEU A 128 -2.61 -15.23 -3.67
C LEU A 128 -2.03 -14.88 -2.29
N VAL A 129 -1.86 -13.59 -1.97
CA VAL A 129 -1.40 -13.16 -0.64
C VAL A 129 -2.42 -13.58 0.43
N TRP A 130 -3.71 -13.41 0.17
CA TRP A 130 -4.79 -13.80 1.08
C TRP A 130 -4.79 -15.29 1.39
N GLU A 131 -4.68 -16.14 0.37
CA GLU A 131 -4.61 -17.60 0.56
C GLU A 131 -3.34 -18.00 1.32
N SER A 132 -2.20 -17.38 1.02
CA SER A 132 -0.95 -17.65 1.76
C SER A 132 -1.04 -17.28 3.25
N ALA A 133 -1.79 -16.22 3.57
CA ALA A 133 -1.93 -15.74 4.94
C ALA A 133 -2.87 -16.62 5.78
N LYS A 134 -3.84 -17.31 5.17
CA LYS A 134 -4.73 -18.27 5.87
C LYS A 134 -3.99 -19.50 6.41
N ILE A 135 -2.97 -19.95 5.69
CA ILE A 135 -2.20 -21.16 6.05
C ILE A 135 -0.96 -20.86 6.89
N THR A 136 -0.66 -19.58 7.11
CA THR A 136 0.50 -19.17 7.90
C THR A 136 0.15 -19.23 9.39
N GLU A 137 0.90 -20.02 10.16
CA GLU A 137 0.78 -20.01 11.62
C GLU A 137 1.33 -18.70 12.19
N VAL A 138 0.52 -18.01 12.98
CA VAL A 138 0.89 -16.77 13.66
C VAL A 138 0.97 -17.04 15.17
N PRO A 139 2.11 -16.74 15.81
CA PRO A 139 2.24 -16.81 17.26
C PRO A 139 1.17 -15.97 17.96
N GLU A 140 0.72 -16.39 19.14
CA GLU A 140 -0.33 -15.69 19.89
C GLU A 140 -0.02 -14.20 20.11
N SER A 141 1.24 -13.88 20.41
CA SER A 141 1.72 -12.50 20.60
C SER A 141 1.64 -11.61 19.35
N GLY A 142 1.49 -12.19 18.17
CA GLY A 142 1.37 -11.47 16.89
C GLY A 142 -0.02 -11.54 16.26
N ARG A 143 -0.97 -12.23 16.89
CA ARG A 143 -2.27 -12.55 16.29
C ARG A 143 -3.09 -11.30 15.96
N ASP A 144 -3.13 -10.33 16.87
CA ASP A 144 -3.87 -9.07 16.63
C ASP A 144 -3.26 -8.26 15.48
N ILE A 145 -1.94 -8.17 15.42
CA ILE A 145 -1.23 -7.50 14.32
C ILE A 145 -1.61 -8.16 12.99
N ALA A 146 -1.58 -9.49 12.92
CA ALA A 146 -1.96 -10.24 11.72
C ALA A 146 -3.43 -10.03 11.36
N ASN A 147 -4.35 -10.01 12.33
CA ASN A 147 -5.77 -9.76 12.11
C ASN A 147 -6.01 -8.40 11.45
N TYR A 148 -5.35 -7.33 11.94
CA TYR A 148 -5.48 -6.00 11.32
C TYR A 148 -4.82 -5.93 9.94
N GLN A 149 -3.71 -6.63 9.71
CA GLN A 149 -3.12 -6.75 8.37
C GLN A 149 -4.06 -7.47 7.39
N LEU A 150 -4.73 -8.54 7.84
CA LEU A 150 -5.72 -9.27 7.04
C LEU A 150 -6.96 -8.42 6.77
N ALA A 151 -7.51 -7.72 7.77
CA ALA A 151 -8.65 -6.82 7.57
C ALA A 151 -8.35 -5.73 6.51
N THR A 152 -7.10 -5.28 6.51
CA THR A 152 -6.58 -4.28 5.58
C THR A 152 -6.44 -4.86 4.16
N LEU A 153 -5.99 -6.12 4.02
CA LEU A 153 -5.97 -6.85 2.74
C LEU A 153 -7.39 -7.13 2.19
N ASP A 154 -8.32 -7.54 3.05
CA ASP A 154 -9.72 -7.78 2.71
C ASP A 154 -10.37 -6.53 2.11
N TYR A 155 -10.15 -5.36 2.73
CA TYR A 155 -10.59 -4.08 2.19
C TYR A 155 -10.04 -3.83 0.78
N GLY A 156 -8.74 -4.08 0.55
CA GLY A 156 -8.11 -3.91 -0.76
C GLY A 156 -8.74 -4.80 -1.83
N ILE A 157 -8.96 -6.08 -1.53
CA ILE A 157 -9.61 -7.04 -2.43
C ILE A 157 -11.04 -6.59 -2.77
N LYS A 158 -11.83 -6.24 -1.75
CA LYS A 158 -13.22 -5.76 -1.94
C LYS A 158 -13.27 -4.49 -2.78
N SER A 159 -12.36 -3.55 -2.55
CA SER A 159 -12.27 -2.31 -3.31
C SER A 159 -11.93 -2.55 -4.78
N ILE A 160 -10.98 -3.44 -5.08
CA ILE A 160 -10.63 -3.76 -6.47
C ILE A 160 -11.77 -4.50 -7.17
N ARG A 161 -12.41 -5.46 -6.50
CA ARG A 161 -13.60 -6.16 -7.05
C ARG A 161 -14.72 -5.19 -7.40
N PHE A 162 -15.00 -4.23 -6.50
CA PHE A 162 -15.96 -3.17 -6.77
C PHE A 162 -15.57 -2.35 -8.01
N ASN A 163 -14.31 -1.91 -8.11
CA ASN A 163 -13.84 -1.13 -9.25
C ASN A 163 -13.93 -1.92 -10.57
N ILE A 164 -13.60 -3.21 -10.58
CA ILE A 164 -13.74 -4.07 -11.76
C ILE A 164 -15.20 -4.07 -12.22
N GLY A 165 -16.14 -4.38 -11.31
CA GLY A 165 -17.57 -4.40 -11.66
C GLY A 165 -18.07 -3.05 -12.17
N TRP A 166 -17.64 -1.95 -11.55
CA TRP A 166 -18.00 -0.61 -12.00
C TRP A 166 -17.46 -0.27 -13.40
N TYR A 167 -16.22 -0.66 -13.71
CA TYR A 167 -15.65 -0.45 -15.04
C TYR A 167 -16.28 -1.37 -16.10
N GLU A 168 -16.68 -2.59 -15.74
CA GLU A 168 -17.44 -3.49 -16.61
C GLU A 168 -18.80 -2.89 -16.97
N GLU A 169 -19.55 -2.37 -15.98
CA GLU A 169 -20.81 -1.67 -16.22
C GLU A 169 -20.61 -0.43 -17.12
N LEU A 170 -19.54 0.33 -16.92
CA LEU A 170 -19.22 1.49 -17.75
C LEU A 170 -18.89 1.07 -19.19
N LEU A 171 -18.15 -0.03 -19.37
CA LEU A 171 -17.80 -0.58 -20.67
C LEU A 171 -19.04 -1.02 -21.45
N ASP A 172 -19.98 -1.67 -20.77
CA ASP A 172 -21.25 -2.10 -21.37
C ASP A 172 -22.07 -0.90 -21.85
N LYS A 173 -22.16 0.17 -21.06
CA LYS A 173 -22.81 1.43 -21.49
C LYS A 173 -22.19 2.02 -22.75
N ILE A 174 -20.85 2.04 -22.84
CA ILE A 174 -20.14 2.51 -24.03
C ILE A 174 -20.47 1.64 -25.25
N ARG A 175 -20.48 0.31 -25.07
CA ARG A 175 -20.74 -0.67 -26.15
C ARG A 175 -22.19 -0.66 -26.63
N ASN A 176 -23.14 -0.40 -25.74
CA ASN A 176 -24.55 -0.28 -26.06
C ASN A 176 -24.92 1.10 -26.64
N GLY A 177 -24.02 2.08 -26.57
CA GLY A 177 -24.28 3.45 -27.04
C GLY A 177 -25.16 4.25 -26.08
N GLU A 178 -25.19 3.87 -24.81
CA GLU A 178 -25.89 4.61 -23.74
C GLU A 178 -25.12 5.87 -23.32
N ILE A 179 -23.79 5.89 -23.54
CA ILE A 179 -22.85 7.03 -23.34
C ILE A 179 -21.75 7.08 -24.40
#